data_AF-A0A9D4CA57-F1
#
_entry.id   AF-A0A9D4CA57-F1
#
_cell.length_a   1.000
_cell.length_b   1.000
_cell.length_c   1.000
_cell.angle_alpha   90.00
_cell.angle_beta   90.00
_cell.angle_gamma   90.00
#
_symmetry.space_group_name_H-M   'P 1'
#
loop_
_entity.id
_entity.type
_entity.pdbx_description
1 polymer ?
#
loop_
_entity_poly.entity_id
_entity_poly.type
_entity_poly.pdbx_seq_one_letter_code
_entity_poly.pdbx_strand_id
1 'polypeptide(L)'
;MSDEELSSYLPHQGDRIRLRVHVRKEEETPRTKKNKLLTVLQEKLEAARKKKTTSKEEHNLEDMRNPHRPFGNRNAAKQNRMIEIGWIHKSNQRSTQIRKNKGGGTRKTEIPRHATKVEIIQQAIGLFFPNGLSSKGPLTNFNFDLWDFADREIDANVTVADMYERTKLPILRFYLATSQKTNDIGNTTDA
;
A
#
# COMPACT_ATOMS: atom_id res chain seq x y z
N MET A 1 45.15 10.28 17.03
CA MET A 1 45.26 10.96 15.73
C MET A 1 44.58 12.32 15.84
N SER A 2 45.35 13.41 15.72
CA SER A 2 44.85 14.79 15.80
C SER A 2 44.05 15.16 14.53
N ASP A 3 43.37 16.32 14.51
CA ASP A 3 42.61 16.73 13.30
C ASP A 3 43.55 17.15 12.17
N GLU A 4 44.67 17.76 12.53
CA GLU A 4 45.72 18.19 11.61
C GLU A 4 46.34 16.99 10.89
N GLU A 5 46.63 15.90 11.62
CA GLU A 5 47.10 14.65 11.02
C GLU A 5 46.06 14.06 10.06
N LEU A 6 44.78 14.10 10.44
CA LEU A 6 43.68 13.57 9.62
C LEU A 6 43.43 14.42 8.36
N SER A 7 43.78 15.71 8.38
CA SER A 7 43.62 16.62 7.24
C SER A 7 44.50 16.26 6.05
N SER A 8 45.64 15.61 6.30
CA SER A 8 46.54 15.12 5.25
C SER A 8 45.95 13.97 4.42
N TYR A 9 45.06 13.17 5.02
CA TYR A 9 44.41 12.03 4.37
C TYR A 9 42.97 12.31 3.94
N LEU A 10 42.27 13.16 4.69
CA LEU A 10 40.88 13.56 4.43
C LEU A 10 40.82 15.09 4.37
N PRO A 11 40.94 15.68 3.16
CA PRO A 11 40.98 17.15 2.98
C PRO A 11 39.71 17.84 3.49
N HIS A 12 38.55 17.19 3.33
CA HIS A 12 37.27 17.73 3.76
C HIS A 12 37.02 17.51 5.26
N GLN A 13 36.73 18.60 5.97
CA GLN A 13 36.44 18.57 7.41
C GLN A 13 35.22 17.72 7.77
N GLY A 14 34.19 17.69 6.90
CA GLY A 14 33.00 16.87 7.11
C GLY A 14 33.31 15.37 7.20
N ASP A 15 34.25 14.89 6.37
CA ASP A 15 34.66 13.49 6.37
C ASP A 15 35.49 13.13 7.61
N ARG A 16 36.36 14.05 8.07
CA ARG A 16 37.10 13.91 9.33
C ARG A 16 36.17 13.77 10.54
N ILE A 17 35.14 14.62 10.61
CA ILE A 17 34.12 14.56 11.68
C ILE A 17 33.35 13.24 11.61
N ARG A 18 32.93 12.83 10.41
CA ARG A 18 32.16 11.59 10.21
C ARG A 18 32.96 10.36 10.59
N LEU A 19 34.26 10.34 10.28
CA LEU A 19 35.17 9.25 10.67
C LEU A 19 35.32 9.16 12.19
N ARG A 20 35.52 10.29 12.88
CA ARG A 20 35.58 10.30 14.35
C ARG A 20 34.31 9.80 15.01
N VAL A 21 33.15 10.22 14.49
CA VAL A 21 31.85 9.73 14.96
C VAL A 21 31.70 8.24 14.70
N HIS A 22 32.14 7.75 13.54
CA HIS A 22 32.09 6.33 13.21
C HIS A 22 32.97 5.48 14.13
N VAL A 23 34.20 5.90 14.39
CA VAL A 23 35.14 5.21 15.29
C VAL A 23 34.60 5.19 16.71
N ARG A 24 34.11 6.32 17.24
CA ARG A 24 33.45 6.36 18.57
C ARG A 24 32.24 5.42 18.64
N LYS A 25 31.44 5.36 17.58
CA LYS A 25 30.29 4.46 17.51
C LYS A 25 30.69 2.98 17.42
N GLU A 26 31.80 2.65 16.76
CA GLU A 26 32.39 1.30 16.75
C GLU A 26 32.93 0.91 18.13
N GLU A 27 33.48 1.85 18.89
CA GLU A 27 33.91 1.62 20.29
C GLU A 27 32.71 1.41 21.23
N GLU A 28 31.64 2.20 21.08
CA GLU A 28 30.43 2.12 21.89
C GLU A 28 29.52 0.93 21.55
N THR A 29 29.56 0.44 20.31
CA THR A 29 28.75 -0.71 19.88
C THR A 29 29.60 -1.97 19.81
N PRO A 30 29.42 -2.94 20.73
CA PRO A 30 30.18 -4.18 20.63
C PRO A 30 29.88 -4.85 19.28
N ARG A 31 30.93 -5.17 18.52
CA ARG A 31 30.91 -5.88 17.21
C ARG A 31 30.00 -7.11 17.20
N THR A 32 29.69 -7.65 18.37
CA THR A 32 28.73 -8.73 18.60
C THR A 32 27.36 -8.48 17.95
N LYS A 33 26.83 -7.25 17.90
CA LYS A 33 25.51 -6.98 17.27
C LYS A 33 25.54 -7.13 15.75
N LYS A 34 26.61 -6.70 15.07
CA LYS A 34 26.77 -6.88 13.61
C LYS A 34 27.02 -8.35 13.26
N ASN A 35 27.71 -9.08 14.13
CA ASN A 35 28.02 -10.50 13.91
C ASN A 35 26.83 -11.43 14.17
N LYS A 36 25.88 -11.07 15.04
CA LYS A 36 24.70 -11.91 15.33
C LYS A 36 23.90 -12.29 14.08
N LEU A 37 23.74 -11.39 13.11
CA LEU A 37 23.02 -11.71 11.87
C LEU A 37 23.85 -12.65 10.98
N LEU A 38 25.16 -12.43 10.89
CA LEU A 38 26.07 -13.25 10.11
C LEU A 38 26.22 -14.66 10.71
N THR A 39 26.27 -14.78 12.03
CA THR A 39 26.31 -16.08 12.72
C THR A 39 25.02 -16.86 12.50
N VAL A 40 23.85 -16.20 12.62
CA VAL A 40 22.55 -16.83 12.34
C VAL A 40 22.45 -17.29 10.87
N LEU A 41 23.01 -16.52 9.94
CA LEU A 41 23.05 -16.91 8.52
C LEU A 41 23.99 -18.10 8.27
N GLN A 42 25.16 -18.09 8.90
CA GLN A 42 26.13 -19.19 8.84
C GLN A 42 25.52 -20.48 9.41
N GLU A 43 24.88 -20.43 10.58
CA GLU A 43 24.18 -21.57 11.19
C GLU A 43 23.08 -22.12 10.27
N LYS A 44 22.29 -21.24 9.63
CA LYS A 44 21.25 -21.66 8.67
C LYS A 44 21.82 -22.33 7.43
N LEU A 45 22.95 -21.83 6.92
CA LEU A 45 23.64 -22.42 5.75
C LEU A 45 24.25 -23.78 6.09
N GLU A 46 24.86 -23.92 7.27
CA GLU A 46 25.42 -25.19 7.74
C GLU A 46 24.32 -26.24 7.98
N ALA A 47 23.20 -25.85 8.60
CA ALA A 47 22.05 -26.73 8.77
C ALA A 47 21.47 -27.20 7.43
N ALA A 48 21.45 -26.33 6.41
CA ALA A 48 21.03 -26.69 5.06
C ALA A 48 22.02 -27.64 4.36
N ARG A 49 23.33 -27.50 4.61
CA ARG A 49 24.37 -28.41 4.08
C ARG A 49 24.33 -29.78 4.74
N LYS A 50 24.15 -29.87 6.07
CA LYS A 50 24.05 -31.14 6.81
C LYS A 50 22.87 -32.00 6.37
N LYS A 51 21.75 -31.39 5.96
CA LYS A 51 20.58 -32.11 5.40
C LYS A 51 20.86 -32.77 4.04
N LYS A 52 21.81 -32.25 3.26
CA LYS A 52 22.21 -32.85 1.97
C LYS A 52 23.16 -34.03 2.11
N THR A 53 23.89 -34.15 3.22
CA THR A 53 24.89 -35.21 3.40
C THR A 53 24.32 -36.52 3.96
N THR A 54 23.15 -36.49 4.63
CA THR A 54 22.44 -37.69 5.13
C THR A 54 21.52 -38.35 4.10
N SER A 55 21.42 -37.81 2.89
CA SER A 55 20.62 -38.34 1.78
C SER A 55 21.52 -38.63 0.57
N LYS A 56 22.48 -39.54 0.74
CA LYS A 56 23.19 -40.18 -0.37
C LYS A 56 22.39 -41.40 -0.83
N GLU A 57 21.29 -41.17 -1.54
CA GLU A 57 20.78 -42.13 -2.53
C GLU A 57 20.42 -41.35 -3.79
N GLU A 58 21.00 -41.81 -4.89
CA GLU A 58 21.00 -41.18 -6.20
C GLU A 58 19.63 -41.34 -6.87
N HIS A 59 18.98 -40.22 -7.23
CA HIS A 59 18.39 -40.03 -8.57
C HIS A 59 17.79 -38.63 -8.75
N ASN A 60 18.05 -38.05 -9.93
CA ASN A 60 17.46 -36.85 -10.55
C ASN A 60 17.73 -35.46 -9.94
N LEU A 61 18.46 -34.66 -10.72
CA LEU A 61 19.00 -33.33 -10.41
C LEU A 61 18.06 -32.14 -10.66
N GLU A 62 16.76 -32.32 -10.87
CA GLU A 62 15.89 -31.21 -11.33
C GLU A 62 14.95 -30.59 -10.28
N ASP A 63 14.74 -31.16 -9.07
CA ASP A 63 13.60 -30.68 -8.27
C ASP A 63 13.80 -30.62 -6.74
N MET A 64 14.89 -29.97 -6.29
CA MET A 64 15.10 -29.69 -4.85
C MET A 64 15.15 -28.20 -4.52
N ARG A 65 14.36 -27.38 -5.21
CA ARG A 65 13.94 -26.08 -4.67
C ARG A 65 12.74 -26.33 -3.75
N ASN A 66 13.03 -26.51 -2.46
CA ASN A 66 12.09 -26.42 -1.31
C ASN A 66 10.59 -26.37 -1.71
N PRO A 67 9.77 -27.42 -1.52
CA PRO A 67 8.34 -27.44 -1.89
C PRO A 67 7.49 -26.39 -1.14
N HIS A 68 8.11 -25.64 -0.22
CA HIS A 68 7.54 -24.48 0.47
C HIS A 68 7.99 -23.10 -0.04
N ARG A 69 8.73 -23.00 -1.14
CA ARG A 69 8.78 -21.74 -1.89
C ARG A 69 7.62 -21.76 -2.87
N PRO A 70 6.51 -21.02 -2.62
CA PRO A 70 5.45 -20.94 -3.60
C PRO A 70 6.05 -20.34 -4.87
N PHE A 71 6.06 -21.14 -5.94
CA PHE A 71 6.35 -20.67 -7.28
C PHE A 71 5.18 -19.75 -7.67
N GLY A 72 5.46 -18.46 -7.85
CA GLY A 72 4.47 -17.46 -8.21
C GLY A 72 4.22 -16.37 -7.16
N ASN A 73 3.76 -15.22 -7.64
CA ASN A 73 3.44 -14.08 -6.79
C ASN A 73 2.19 -14.40 -5.96
N ARG A 74 2.37 -14.91 -4.73
CA ARG A 74 1.28 -15.27 -3.79
C ARG A 74 0.28 -14.13 -3.57
N ASN A 75 0.69 -12.87 -3.79
CA ASN A 75 -0.21 -11.72 -3.75
C ASN A 75 -1.17 -11.66 -4.94
N ALA A 76 -0.76 -12.11 -6.14
CA ALA A 76 -1.63 -12.18 -7.31
C ALA A 76 -2.71 -13.27 -7.16
N ALA A 77 -2.42 -14.33 -6.42
CA ALA A 77 -3.34 -15.44 -6.15
C ALA A 77 -4.34 -15.17 -5.01
N LYS A 78 -4.19 -14.08 -4.24
CA LYS A 78 -5.17 -13.77 -3.17
C LYS A 78 -6.55 -13.55 -3.81
N GLN A 79 -7.60 -14.05 -3.17
CA GLN A 79 -8.97 -13.80 -3.63
C GLN A 79 -9.40 -12.37 -3.33
N ASN A 80 -8.87 -11.80 -2.25
CA ASN A 80 -9.15 -10.45 -1.84
C ASN A 80 -7.93 -9.53 -1.99
N ARG A 81 -8.18 -8.24 -2.09
CA ARG A 81 -7.18 -7.17 -2.18
C ARG A 81 -7.49 -6.08 -1.17
N MET A 82 -6.44 -5.58 -0.53
CA MET A 82 -6.53 -4.39 0.30
C MET A 82 -6.52 -3.15 -0.59
N ILE A 83 -7.60 -2.38 -0.54
CA ILE A 83 -7.75 -1.11 -1.24
C ILE A 83 -7.92 0.03 -0.24
N GLU A 84 -7.68 1.25 -0.72
CA GLU A 84 -7.94 2.48 0.01
C GLU A 84 -9.11 3.22 -0.63
N ILE A 85 -10.07 3.65 0.18
CA ILE A 85 -11.22 4.43 -0.29
C ILE A 85 -11.25 5.75 0.48
N GLY A 86 -11.23 6.86 -0.25
CA GLY A 86 -11.49 8.20 0.25
C GLY A 86 -12.86 8.71 -0.19
N TRP A 87 -13.21 9.92 0.25
CA TRP A 87 -14.47 10.57 -0.14
C TRP A 87 -14.19 11.95 -0.73
N ILE A 88 -14.71 12.19 -1.93
CA ILE A 88 -14.75 13.48 -2.61
C ILE A 88 -16.21 13.94 -2.72
N HIS A 89 -16.44 15.20 -2.36
CA HIS A 89 -17.74 15.85 -2.47
C HIS A 89 -17.66 17.00 -3.47
N LYS A 90 -18.51 16.93 -4.50
CA LYS A 90 -18.69 17.97 -5.51
C LYS A 90 -19.77 18.94 -5.05
N SER A 91 -19.38 20.16 -4.77
CA SER A 91 -20.27 21.27 -4.40
C SER A 91 -19.92 22.47 -5.25
N ASN A 92 -20.91 23.12 -5.87
CA ASN A 92 -20.74 24.40 -6.59
C ASN A 92 -19.54 24.39 -7.56
N GLN A 93 -19.47 23.34 -8.40
CA GLN A 93 -18.40 23.08 -9.37
C GLN A 93 -16.99 22.81 -8.81
N ARG A 94 -16.83 22.72 -7.49
CA ARG A 94 -15.56 22.33 -6.85
C ARG A 94 -15.64 20.92 -6.30
N SER A 95 -14.64 20.10 -6.64
CA SER A 95 -14.41 18.79 -6.04
C SER A 95 -13.56 18.97 -4.78
N THR A 96 -14.09 18.62 -3.61
CA THR A 96 -13.37 18.75 -2.33
C THR A 96 -13.27 17.41 -1.63
N GLN A 97 -12.05 17.02 -1.26
CA GLN A 97 -11.85 15.80 -0.47
C GLN A 97 -12.31 16.03 0.98
N ILE A 98 -13.19 15.15 1.48
CA ILE A 98 -13.67 15.22 2.85
C ILE A 98 -12.62 14.60 3.78
N ARG A 99 -12.16 15.41 4.75
CA ARG A 99 -11.14 15.00 5.73
C ARG A 99 -11.73 14.15 6.86
N LYS A 100 -10.87 13.42 7.58
CA LYS A 100 -11.25 12.47 8.65
C LYS A 100 -12.11 13.12 9.76
N ASN A 101 -11.78 14.36 10.15
CA ASN A 101 -12.53 15.11 11.15
C ASN A 101 -13.98 15.45 10.73
N LYS A 102 -14.30 15.39 9.44
CA LYS A 102 -15.66 15.58 8.88
C LYS A 102 -16.32 14.25 8.50
N GLY A 103 -15.87 13.12 9.07
CA GLY A 103 -16.41 11.78 8.78
C GLY A 103 -15.87 11.12 7.50
N GLY A 104 -15.07 11.83 6.71
CA GLY A 104 -14.38 11.29 5.54
C GLY A 104 -13.03 10.65 5.89
N GLY A 105 -11.98 11.11 5.21
CA GLY A 105 -10.65 10.53 5.27
C GLY A 105 -10.52 9.28 4.40
N THR A 106 -9.32 8.75 4.31
CA THR A 106 -9.04 7.51 3.57
C THR A 106 -9.11 6.32 4.51
N ARG A 107 -9.87 5.29 4.13
CA ARG A 107 -10.05 4.06 4.90
C ARG A 107 -9.54 2.87 4.09
N LYS A 108 -8.87 1.95 4.76
CA LYS A 108 -8.42 0.69 4.17
C LYS A 108 -9.52 -0.35 4.31
N THR A 109 -9.85 -1.03 3.23
CA THR A 109 -10.84 -2.12 3.23
C THR A 109 -10.36 -3.26 2.34
N GLU A 110 -10.81 -4.47 2.66
CA GLU A 110 -10.54 -5.66 1.88
C GLU A 110 -11.72 -5.91 0.94
N ILE A 111 -11.44 -6.17 -0.34
CA ILE A 111 -12.46 -6.39 -1.37
C ILE A 111 -12.10 -7.57 -2.28
N PRO A 112 -13.07 -8.32 -2.83
CA PRO A 112 -12.80 -9.36 -3.80
C PRO A 112 -12.07 -8.82 -5.04
N ARG A 113 -11.17 -9.64 -5.60
CA ARG A 113 -10.41 -9.32 -6.82
C ARG A 113 -11.33 -9.06 -8.02
N HIS A 114 -12.46 -9.74 -8.09
CA HIS A 114 -13.43 -9.63 -9.19
C HIS A 114 -14.47 -8.53 -8.94
N ALA A 115 -14.34 -7.78 -7.85
CA ALA A 115 -15.30 -6.75 -7.51
C ALA A 115 -15.35 -5.66 -8.58
N THR A 116 -16.57 -5.23 -8.88
CA THR A 116 -16.88 -4.21 -9.87
C THR A 116 -16.98 -2.83 -9.22
N LYS A 117 -17.09 -1.78 -10.06
CA LYS A 117 -17.33 -0.40 -9.61
C LYS A 117 -18.50 -0.31 -8.62
N VAL A 118 -19.60 -0.99 -8.89
CA VAL A 118 -20.83 -0.93 -8.09
C VAL A 118 -20.60 -1.47 -6.68
N GLU A 119 -19.90 -2.60 -6.56
CA GLU A 119 -19.57 -3.20 -5.26
C GLU A 119 -18.65 -2.31 -4.43
N ILE A 120 -17.65 -1.67 -5.08
CA ILE A 120 -16.77 -0.71 -4.39
C ILE A 120 -17.59 0.49 -3.88
N ILE A 121 -18.53 1.00 -4.68
CA ILE A 121 -19.42 2.11 -4.26
C ILE A 121 -20.28 1.69 -3.06
N GLN A 122 -20.87 0.49 -3.07
CA GLN A 122 -21.66 -0.01 -1.94
C GLN A 122 -20.82 -0.12 -0.66
N GLN A 123 -19.60 -0.66 -0.77
CA GLN A 123 -18.64 -0.72 0.33
C GLN A 123 -18.32 0.69 0.87
N ALA A 124 -18.11 1.65 -0.03
CA ALA A 124 -17.81 3.03 0.31
C ALA A 124 -18.99 3.75 0.98
N ILE A 125 -20.21 3.51 0.52
CA ILE A 125 -21.44 4.01 1.15
C ILE A 125 -21.53 3.52 2.59
N GLY A 126 -21.31 2.21 2.84
CA GLY A 126 -21.29 1.66 4.19
C GLY A 126 -20.24 2.31 5.09
N LEU A 127 -19.12 2.77 4.52
CA LEU A 127 -18.07 3.46 5.27
C LEU A 127 -18.44 4.93 5.59
N PHE A 128 -18.91 5.70 4.62
CA PHE A 128 -19.07 7.16 4.75
C PHE A 128 -20.49 7.62 5.10
N PHE A 129 -21.49 6.75 4.92
CA PHE A 129 -22.91 7.00 5.22
C PHE A 129 -23.45 5.95 6.20
N PRO A 130 -22.90 5.84 7.43
CA PRO A 130 -23.46 4.94 8.43
C PRO A 130 -24.94 5.29 8.66
N ASN A 131 -25.82 4.29 8.67
CA ASN A 131 -27.28 4.45 8.76
C ASN A 131 -27.88 5.36 7.66
N GLY A 132 -27.20 5.47 6.51
CA GLY A 132 -27.65 6.31 5.40
C GLY A 132 -27.42 7.82 5.59
N LEU A 133 -26.67 8.22 6.63
CA LEU A 133 -26.42 9.63 6.96
C LEU A 133 -24.92 9.93 6.94
N SER A 134 -24.55 11.08 6.39
CA SER A 134 -23.19 11.61 6.42
C SER A 134 -23.16 13.02 7.01
N SER A 135 -21.96 13.56 7.23
CA SER A 135 -21.76 14.97 7.60
C SER A 135 -22.27 15.97 6.56
N LYS A 136 -22.60 15.52 5.34
CA LYS A 136 -23.15 16.33 4.25
C LYS A 136 -24.66 16.18 4.09
N GLY A 137 -25.27 15.19 4.73
CA GLY A 137 -26.70 14.91 4.61
C GLY A 137 -27.00 13.44 4.33
N PRO A 138 -28.27 13.10 4.07
CA PRO A 138 -28.71 11.74 3.81
C PRO A 138 -28.28 11.25 2.41
N LEU A 139 -28.06 9.93 2.30
CA LEU A 139 -27.70 9.22 1.07
C LEU A 139 -28.61 9.59 -0.10
N THR A 140 -29.91 9.73 0.16
CA THR A 140 -30.95 9.98 -0.85
C THR A 140 -30.69 11.22 -1.68
N ASN A 141 -30.00 12.22 -1.12
CA ASN A 141 -29.76 13.52 -1.73
C ASN A 141 -28.57 13.51 -2.70
N PHE A 142 -27.85 12.39 -2.80
CA PHE A 142 -26.61 12.33 -3.58
C PHE A 142 -26.65 11.27 -4.68
N ASN A 143 -25.97 11.59 -5.78
CA ASN A 143 -25.51 10.63 -6.77
C ASN A 143 -24.11 10.18 -6.40
N PHE A 144 -23.81 8.90 -6.65
CA PHE A 144 -22.56 8.26 -6.30
C PHE A 144 -21.83 7.81 -7.56
N ASP A 145 -20.53 8.07 -7.57
CA ASP A 145 -19.62 7.64 -8.62
C ASP A 145 -18.28 7.24 -7.98
N LEU A 146 -17.42 6.57 -8.73
CA LEU A 146 -16.13 6.07 -8.26
C LEU A 146 -14.99 6.59 -9.13
N TRP A 147 -14.07 7.30 -8.48
CA TRP A 147 -12.95 7.95 -9.13
C TRP A 147 -11.62 7.33 -8.73
N ASP A 148 -10.65 7.40 -9.63
CA ASP A 148 -9.26 7.02 -9.37
C ASP A 148 -8.44 8.17 -8.74
N PHE A 149 -7.14 7.95 -8.55
CA PHE A 149 -6.23 8.94 -7.98
C PHE A 149 -5.96 10.16 -8.88
N ALA A 150 -6.37 10.11 -10.15
CA ALA A 150 -6.18 11.16 -11.14
C ALA A 150 -7.50 11.91 -11.43
N ASP A 151 -8.49 11.80 -10.53
CA ASP A 151 -9.83 12.38 -10.66
C ASP A 151 -10.58 11.90 -11.92
N ARG A 152 -10.29 10.68 -12.38
CA ARG A 152 -10.98 10.07 -13.53
C ARG A 152 -12.02 9.09 -13.05
N GLU A 153 -13.17 9.11 -13.72
CA GLU A 153 -14.21 8.12 -13.50
C GLU A 153 -13.73 6.73 -13.92
N ILE A 154 -14.03 5.74 -13.08
CA ILE A 154 -13.74 4.34 -13.35
C ILE A 154 -14.87 3.76 -14.20
N ASP A 155 -14.50 3.01 -15.23
CA ASP A 155 -15.44 2.28 -16.08
C ASP A 155 -16.13 1.16 -15.27
N ALA A 156 -17.42 0.99 -15.48
CA ALA A 156 -18.25 0.01 -14.78
C ALA A 156 -17.82 -1.45 -15.06
N ASN A 157 -17.22 -1.70 -16.23
CA ASN A 157 -16.85 -3.05 -16.67
C ASN A 157 -15.48 -3.52 -16.15
N VAL A 158 -14.71 -2.65 -15.51
CA VAL A 158 -13.34 -2.96 -15.08
C VAL A 158 -13.36 -3.50 -13.65
N THR A 159 -12.67 -4.62 -13.42
CA THR A 159 -12.57 -5.23 -12.08
C THR A 159 -11.36 -4.71 -11.31
N VAL A 160 -11.35 -4.94 -10.00
CA VAL A 160 -10.17 -4.66 -9.15
C VAL A 160 -8.91 -5.36 -9.68
N ALA A 161 -9.03 -6.58 -10.19
CA ALA A 161 -7.94 -7.32 -10.83
C ALA A 161 -7.28 -6.52 -11.95
N ASP A 162 -8.11 -6.06 -12.89
CA ASP A 162 -7.69 -5.38 -14.11
C ASP A 162 -7.02 -4.05 -13.76
N MET A 163 -7.54 -3.36 -12.73
CA MET A 163 -6.95 -2.12 -12.24
C MET A 163 -5.56 -2.33 -11.63
N TYR A 164 -5.35 -3.39 -10.84
CA TYR A 164 -4.02 -3.75 -10.34
C TYR A 164 -3.08 -4.14 -11.47
N GLU A 165 -3.58 -4.88 -12.46
CA GLU A 165 -2.80 -5.30 -13.60
C GLU A 165 -2.37 -4.12 -14.48
N ARG A 166 -3.25 -3.15 -14.70
CA ARG A 166 -2.97 -1.95 -15.49
C ARG A 166 -2.03 -0.98 -14.78
N THR A 167 -2.25 -0.73 -13.49
CA THR A 167 -1.52 0.33 -12.76
C THR A 167 -0.24 -0.16 -12.09
N LYS A 168 -0.13 -1.48 -11.83
CA LYS A 168 0.97 -2.11 -11.06
C LYS A 168 1.22 -1.48 -9.69
N LEU A 169 0.23 -0.75 -9.14
CA LEU A 169 0.35 -0.12 -7.84
C LEU A 169 0.27 -1.17 -6.72
N PRO A 170 0.99 -0.97 -5.60
CA PRO A 170 0.92 -1.89 -4.46
C PRO A 170 -0.44 -1.86 -3.76
N ILE A 171 -1.10 -0.70 -3.73
CA ILE A 171 -2.42 -0.48 -3.15
C ILE A 171 -3.17 0.46 -4.09
N LEU A 172 -4.35 0.05 -4.54
CA LEU A 172 -5.25 0.93 -5.30
C LEU A 172 -5.94 1.88 -4.34
N ARG A 173 -5.98 3.16 -4.72
CA ARG A 173 -6.73 4.20 -4.01
C ARG A 173 -7.86 4.69 -4.89
N PHE A 174 -9.06 4.65 -4.35
CA PHE A 174 -10.28 5.12 -4.96
C PHE A 174 -10.90 6.25 -4.15
N TYR A 175 -11.77 7.00 -4.79
CA TYR A 175 -12.58 8.01 -4.14
C TYR A 175 -14.04 7.80 -4.48
N LEU A 176 -14.87 7.67 -3.44
CA LEU A 176 -16.31 7.84 -3.59
C LEU A 176 -16.56 9.30 -3.96
N ALA A 177 -17.06 9.56 -5.15
CA ALA A 177 -17.45 10.89 -5.59
C ALA A 177 -18.95 11.07 -5.33
N THR A 178 -19.32 12.16 -4.67
CA THR A 178 -20.72 12.52 -4.40
C THR A 178 -21.06 13.84 -5.06
N SER A 179 -22.18 13.89 -5.77
CA SER A 179 -22.78 15.12 -6.30
C SER A 179 -24.22 15.23 -5.80
N GLN A 180 -24.71 16.45 -5.59
CA GLN A 180 -26.12 16.66 -5.24
C GLN A 180 -27.00 16.19 -6.40
N LYS A 181 -28.09 15.47 -6.07
CA LYS A 181 -29.17 15.26 -7.02
C LYS A 181 -29.83 16.60 -7.29
N THR A 182 -29.86 17.01 -8.54
CA THR A 182 -30.76 18.08 -8.97
C THR A 182 -32.17 17.53 -8.83
N ASN A 183 -32.88 17.99 -7.79
CA ASN A 183 -34.33 17.90 -7.81
C ASN A 183 -34.74 18.91 -8.89
N ASP A 184 -34.94 18.45 -10.12
CA ASP A 184 -35.63 19.24 -11.13
C ASP A 184 -37.07 19.42 -10.67
N ILE A 185 -37.28 20.38 -9.77
CA ILE A 185 -38.58 21.00 -9.55
C ILE A 185 -38.80 21.85 -10.80
N GLY A 186 -39.20 21.20 -11.88
CA GLY A 186 -39.83 21.86 -13.00
C GLY A 186 -41.11 22.48 -12.48
N ASN A 187 -41.06 23.76 -12.12
CA ASN A 187 -42.24 24.59 -12.03
C ASN A 187 -42.83 24.70 -13.44
N THR A 188 -43.64 23.70 -13.78
CA THR A 188 -44.70 23.80 -14.77
C THR A 188 -45.87 24.52 -14.09
N THR A 189 -46.71 25.19 -14.90
CA THR A 189 -47.97 25.91 -14.58
C THR A 189 -47.81 27.30 -13.92
N ASP A 190 -48.40 28.40 -14.41
CA ASP A 190 -49.53 28.58 -15.34
C ASP A 190 -49.44 29.85 -16.20
N ALA A 191 -50.09 29.77 -17.36
CA ALA A 191 -50.44 30.86 -18.27
C ALA A 191 -51.70 31.60 -17.79
#